data_AF-G7M823-F1
#
_entry.id   AF-G7M823-F1
#
_cell.length_a   1.000
_cell.length_b   1.000
_cell.length_c   1.000
_cell.angle_alpha   90.00
_cell.angle_beta   90.00
_cell.angle_gamma   90.00
#
_symmetry.space_group_name_H-M   'P 1'
#
loop_
_entity.id
_entity.type
_entity.pdbx_description
1 polymer ?
#
loop_
_entity_poly.entity_id
_entity_poly.type
_entity_poly.pdbx_seq_one_letter_code
_entity_poly.pdbx_strand_id
1 'polypeptide(L)'
;MAENMNDNARYIYSFFKNKGWTSNSICGMLGNMQGESGIIADIDEISGGGGYGLVQWTQKSILTNWASQNGLDYKAVDTQCRRIQWELENGQQFYSTSAYPMNFSQFTQSTSTPTYLAEVFINNYERPVNRNQPQRGVWAEQWYSTLAGGTTPPPSGTTYTVQAGDTLSGIAAKFGVTVAQLQEWNGISNPNLIYVGQVLKVSAGSSGGTTTYTVQSGDTLSGIAAKFGTTVAQLQAWNGISNPNLIYVGQVLRVR
;
A
#
# COMPACT_ATOMS: atom_id res chain seq x y z
N MET A 1 -17.89 6.55 -14.62
CA MET A 1 -16.41 6.43 -14.63
C MET A 1 -15.87 5.74 -13.38
N ALA A 2 -16.29 6.11 -12.16
CA ALA A 2 -15.84 5.45 -10.93
C ALA A 2 -16.29 3.98 -10.76
N GLU A 3 -17.46 3.60 -11.31
CA GLU A 3 -17.95 2.21 -11.24
C GLU A 3 -17.07 1.24 -12.02
N ASN A 4 -16.62 1.62 -13.23
CA ASN A 4 -15.75 0.78 -14.08
C ASN A 4 -14.36 0.53 -13.45
N MET A 5 -13.79 1.53 -12.77
CA MET A 5 -12.48 1.40 -12.12
C MET A 5 -12.49 0.35 -11.00
N ASN A 6 -13.51 0.38 -10.13
CA ASN A 6 -13.63 -0.55 -9.01
C ASN A 6 -13.87 -1.99 -9.50
N ASP A 7 -14.70 -2.17 -10.52
CA ASP A 7 -14.98 -3.49 -11.08
C ASP A 7 -13.76 -4.09 -11.79
N ASN A 8 -13.02 -3.27 -12.54
CA ASN A 8 -11.75 -3.68 -13.13
C ASN A 8 -10.72 -4.05 -12.06
N ALA A 9 -10.58 -3.24 -11.00
CA ALA A 9 -9.65 -3.53 -9.90
C ALA A 9 -9.99 -4.86 -9.20
N ARG A 10 -11.28 -5.16 -8.96
CA ARG A 10 -11.72 -6.45 -8.39
C ARG A 10 -11.43 -7.62 -9.32
N TYR A 11 -11.64 -7.45 -10.63
CA TYR A 11 -11.33 -8.48 -11.62
C TYR A 11 -9.83 -8.79 -11.62
N ILE A 12 -8.99 -7.75 -11.76
CA ILE A 12 -7.54 -7.84 -11.77
C ILE A 12 -7.05 -8.51 -10.48
N TYR A 13 -7.57 -8.07 -9.33
CA TYR A 13 -7.21 -8.67 -8.05
C TYR A 13 -7.52 -10.16 -8.01
N SER A 14 -8.74 -10.55 -8.37
CA SER A 14 -9.16 -11.95 -8.36
C SER A 14 -8.34 -12.79 -9.33
N PHE A 15 -8.04 -12.27 -10.52
CA PHE A 15 -7.20 -12.94 -11.51
C PHE A 15 -5.82 -13.29 -10.94
N PHE A 16 -5.10 -12.30 -10.38
CA PHE A 16 -3.74 -12.53 -9.88
C PHE A 16 -3.71 -13.27 -8.54
N LYS A 17 -4.75 -13.12 -7.69
CA LYS A 17 -4.92 -13.96 -6.50
C LYS A 17 -5.02 -15.44 -6.88
N ASN A 18 -5.78 -15.77 -7.92
CA ASN A 18 -5.91 -17.14 -8.42
C ASN A 18 -4.60 -17.67 -9.06
N LYS A 19 -3.68 -16.78 -9.43
CA LYS A 19 -2.31 -17.11 -9.88
C LYS A 19 -1.30 -17.20 -8.73
N GLY A 20 -1.75 -17.06 -7.48
CA GLY A 20 -0.89 -17.19 -6.30
C GLY A 20 -0.09 -15.92 -5.96
N TRP A 21 -0.45 -14.76 -6.49
CA TRP A 21 0.19 -13.51 -6.08
C TRP A 21 -0.30 -13.09 -4.68
N THR A 22 0.55 -12.42 -3.92
CA THR A 22 0.15 -11.82 -2.64
C THR A 22 -0.79 -10.65 -2.88
N SER A 23 -1.65 -10.37 -1.89
CA SER A 23 -2.52 -9.20 -1.96
C SER A 23 -1.70 -7.90 -2.03
N ASN A 24 -0.54 -7.85 -1.37
CA ASN A 24 0.32 -6.69 -1.32
C ASN A 24 0.86 -6.34 -2.72
N SER A 25 1.37 -7.33 -3.45
CA SER A 25 1.95 -7.14 -4.79
C SER A 25 0.90 -6.74 -5.81
N ILE A 26 -0.27 -7.38 -5.76
CA ILE A 26 -1.40 -7.02 -6.61
C ILE A 26 -1.80 -5.56 -6.38
N CYS A 27 -1.89 -5.12 -5.12
CA CYS A 27 -2.29 -3.76 -4.82
C CYS A 27 -1.21 -2.74 -5.16
N GLY A 28 0.08 -3.09 -5.01
CA GLY A 28 1.20 -2.29 -5.51
C GLY A 28 1.12 -2.04 -7.03
N MET A 29 0.76 -3.07 -7.79
CA MET A 29 0.50 -2.96 -9.23
C MET A 29 -0.75 -2.13 -9.53
N LEU A 30 -1.87 -2.34 -8.81
CA LEU A 30 -3.10 -1.55 -8.99
C LEU A 30 -2.89 -0.05 -8.76
N GLY A 31 -2.06 0.32 -7.76
CA GLY A 31 -1.67 1.71 -7.54
C GLY A 31 -0.97 2.34 -8.74
N ASN A 32 -0.19 1.55 -9.49
CA ASN A 32 0.43 2.00 -10.74
C ASN A 32 -0.58 2.07 -11.89
N MET A 33 -1.39 1.03 -12.10
CA MET A 33 -2.44 1.03 -13.13
C MET A 33 -3.40 2.22 -12.97
N GLN A 34 -3.71 2.61 -11.74
CA GLN A 34 -4.51 3.81 -11.50
C GLN A 34 -3.81 5.10 -11.96
N GLY A 35 -2.50 5.21 -11.73
CA GLY A 35 -1.71 6.35 -12.20
C GLY A 35 -1.52 6.39 -13.72
N GLU A 36 -1.46 5.23 -14.36
CA GLU A 36 -1.30 5.11 -15.82
C GLU A 36 -2.60 5.33 -16.59
N SER A 37 -3.68 4.67 -16.16
CA SER A 37 -4.90 4.54 -16.97
C SER A 37 -6.19 4.83 -16.20
N GLY A 38 -6.11 5.08 -14.89
CA GLY A 38 -7.30 5.02 -14.03
C GLY A 38 -7.89 3.61 -13.97
N ILE A 39 -7.08 2.57 -14.20
CA ILE A 39 -7.49 1.16 -14.30
C ILE A 39 -8.52 0.95 -15.43
N ILE A 40 -8.26 1.57 -16.58
CA ILE A 40 -9.08 1.45 -17.79
C ILE A 40 -8.28 0.66 -18.82
N ALA A 41 -8.82 -0.47 -19.27
CA ALA A 41 -8.16 -1.31 -20.26
C ALA A 41 -8.28 -0.77 -21.70
N ASP A 42 -9.40 -0.13 -22.05
CA ASP A 42 -9.60 0.48 -23.37
C ASP A 42 -9.32 1.99 -23.34
N ILE A 43 -8.05 2.36 -23.19
CA ILE A 43 -7.62 3.76 -23.20
C ILE A 43 -6.27 3.92 -23.91
N ASP A 44 -6.24 4.85 -24.87
CA ASP A 44 -5.00 5.34 -25.49
C ASP A 44 -4.34 6.40 -24.60
N GLU A 45 -3.02 6.49 -24.66
CA GLU A 45 -2.28 7.55 -23.97
C GLU A 45 -2.77 8.94 -24.41
N ILE A 46 -3.18 9.76 -23.45
CA ILE A 46 -3.79 11.07 -23.71
C ILE A 46 -2.74 12.07 -24.28
N SER A 47 -1.44 11.88 -23.97
CA SER A 47 -0.34 12.72 -24.44
C SER A 47 0.22 12.38 -25.81
N GLY A 48 -0.29 11.34 -26.48
CA GLY A 48 0.15 10.96 -27.83
C GLY A 48 1.49 10.22 -27.90
N GLY A 49 2.03 9.72 -26.78
CA GLY A 49 3.25 8.90 -26.71
C GLY A 49 3.07 7.44 -27.19
N GLY A 50 1.84 7.04 -27.51
CA GLY A 50 1.53 5.74 -28.11
C GLY A 50 1.37 4.60 -27.11
N GLY A 51 1.27 4.88 -25.81
CA GLY A 51 0.88 3.92 -24.79
C GLY A 51 -0.59 3.48 -24.89
N TYR A 52 -0.90 2.30 -24.35
CA TYR A 52 -2.27 1.79 -24.31
C TYR A 52 -2.54 0.85 -23.13
N GLY A 53 -3.77 0.92 -22.61
CA GLY A 53 -4.31 -0.02 -21.63
C GLY A 53 -3.85 0.20 -20.19
N LEU A 54 -4.04 -0.83 -19.37
CA LEU A 54 -3.94 -0.79 -17.90
C LEU A 54 -2.63 -0.19 -17.39
N VAL A 55 -1.51 -0.58 -18.01
CA VAL A 55 -0.12 -0.18 -17.67
C VAL A 55 0.53 0.63 -18.79
N GLN A 56 -0.26 1.17 -19.72
CA GLN A 56 0.23 1.99 -20.83
C GLN A 56 1.40 1.35 -21.60
N TRP A 57 1.24 0.11 -22.09
CA TRP A 57 2.27 -0.57 -22.90
C TRP A 57 2.69 0.33 -24.06
N THR A 58 3.96 0.71 -24.07
CA THR A 58 4.51 1.66 -25.03
C THR A 58 5.63 0.99 -25.83
N GLN A 59 5.46 0.76 -27.14
CA GLN A 59 4.32 1.12 -28.00
C GLN A 59 3.10 0.18 -27.85
N LYS A 60 1.88 0.67 -28.12
CA LYS A 60 0.61 -0.09 -28.15
C LYS A 60 0.69 -1.42 -28.90
N SER A 61 1.51 -1.47 -29.95
CA SER A 61 1.74 -2.67 -30.77
C SER A 61 2.24 -3.87 -29.96
N ILE A 62 2.92 -3.65 -28.84
CA ILE A 62 3.38 -4.69 -27.92
C ILE A 62 2.19 -5.53 -27.41
N LEU A 63 1.11 -4.87 -27.01
CA LEU A 63 -0.11 -5.53 -26.55
C LEU A 63 -0.93 -6.06 -27.74
N THR A 64 -1.18 -5.22 -28.75
CA THR A 64 -2.12 -5.59 -29.83
C THR A 64 -1.61 -6.76 -30.65
N ASN A 65 -0.31 -6.84 -30.93
CA ASN A 65 0.27 -7.94 -31.69
C ASN A 65 0.19 -9.25 -30.88
N TRP A 66 0.53 -9.20 -29.60
CA TRP A 66 0.44 -10.37 -28.72
C TRP A 66 -1.00 -10.86 -28.57
N ALA A 67 -1.96 -9.96 -28.39
CA ALA A 67 -3.36 -10.31 -28.29
C ALA A 67 -3.88 -10.95 -29.58
N SER A 68 -3.54 -10.37 -30.75
CA SER A 68 -3.89 -10.90 -32.07
C SER A 68 -3.33 -12.31 -32.30
N GLN A 69 -2.05 -12.53 -31.96
CA GLN A 69 -1.40 -13.84 -32.05
C GLN A 69 -2.04 -14.92 -31.16
N ASN A 70 -2.70 -14.52 -30.08
CA ASN A 70 -3.38 -15.42 -29.14
C ASN A 70 -4.90 -15.47 -29.37
N GLY A 71 -5.44 -14.79 -30.38
CA GLY A 71 -6.88 -14.75 -30.65
C GLY A 71 -7.69 -14.05 -29.55
N LEU A 72 -7.10 -13.06 -28.89
CA LEU A 72 -7.68 -12.34 -27.76
C LEU A 72 -8.05 -10.90 -28.13
N ASP A 73 -9.10 -10.36 -27.50
CA ASP A 73 -9.44 -8.94 -27.59
C ASP A 73 -8.51 -8.11 -26.70
N TYR A 74 -7.63 -7.30 -27.31
CA TYR A 74 -6.66 -6.48 -26.59
C TYR A 74 -7.28 -5.43 -25.67
N LYS A 75 -8.56 -5.08 -25.88
CA LYS A 75 -9.30 -4.11 -25.07
C LYS A 75 -9.79 -4.68 -23.74
N ALA A 76 -9.89 -6.00 -23.66
CA ALA A 76 -10.44 -6.67 -22.48
C ALA A 76 -9.44 -6.67 -21.30
N VAL A 77 -9.95 -6.42 -20.11
CA VAL A 77 -9.18 -6.50 -18.86
C VAL A 77 -8.53 -7.87 -18.69
N ASP A 78 -9.26 -8.95 -19.02
CA ASP A 78 -8.73 -10.32 -18.96
C ASP A 78 -7.50 -10.53 -19.85
N THR A 79 -7.56 -10.06 -21.09
CA THR A 79 -6.43 -10.15 -22.04
C THR A 79 -5.20 -9.45 -21.51
N GLN A 80 -5.38 -8.25 -20.95
CA GLN A 80 -4.28 -7.47 -20.39
C GLN A 80 -3.73 -8.11 -19.11
N CYS A 81 -4.56 -8.74 -18.27
CA CYS A 81 -4.08 -9.53 -17.13
C CYS A 81 -3.26 -10.75 -17.59
N ARG A 82 -3.72 -11.47 -18.62
CA ARG A 82 -2.98 -12.58 -19.23
C ARG A 82 -1.66 -12.11 -19.82
N ARG A 83 -1.61 -10.92 -20.41
CA ARG A 83 -0.38 -10.35 -20.94
C ARG A 83 0.67 -10.13 -19.84
N ILE A 84 0.28 -9.53 -18.72
CA ILE A 84 1.17 -9.32 -17.56
C ILE A 84 1.66 -10.67 -16.99
N GLN A 85 0.75 -11.65 -16.87
CA GLN A 85 1.12 -13.00 -16.43
C GLN A 85 2.10 -13.67 -17.39
N TRP A 86 1.91 -13.51 -18.71
CA TRP A 86 2.84 -14.00 -19.72
C TRP A 86 4.21 -13.33 -19.61
N GLU A 87 4.26 -12.02 -19.32
CA GLU A 87 5.52 -11.30 -19.11
C GLU A 87 6.30 -11.82 -17.90
N LEU A 88 5.61 -12.10 -16.79
CA LEU A 88 6.19 -12.78 -15.64
C LEU A 88 6.80 -14.14 -16.04
N GLU A 89 6.03 -14.97 -16.74
CA GLU A 89 6.43 -16.33 -17.12
C GLU A 89 7.60 -16.36 -18.12
N ASN A 90 7.77 -15.28 -18.90
CA ASN A 90 8.80 -15.17 -19.95
C ASN A 90 9.94 -14.19 -19.59
N GLY A 91 10.00 -13.73 -18.34
CA GLY A 91 11.02 -12.81 -17.86
C GLY A 91 11.08 -11.50 -18.64
N GLN A 92 9.92 -11.01 -19.12
CA GLN A 92 9.80 -9.79 -19.88
C GLN A 92 9.37 -8.62 -19.00
N GLN A 93 9.61 -7.40 -19.50
CA GLN A 93 9.11 -6.12 -18.98
C GLN A 93 9.61 -5.71 -17.58
N PHE A 94 9.94 -6.63 -16.68
CA PHE A 94 10.32 -6.35 -15.29
C PHE A 94 11.83 -6.51 -15.08
N TYR A 95 12.55 -5.40 -14.93
CA TYR A 95 14.01 -5.37 -14.75
C TYR A 95 14.37 -4.93 -13.34
N SER A 96 14.97 -5.84 -12.57
CA SER A 96 15.53 -5.53 -11.24
C SER A 96 16.63 -4.48 -11.36
N THR A 97 16.64 -3.50 -10.46
CA THR A 97 17.66 -2.45 -10.40
C THR A 97 18.46 -2.54 -9.12
N SER A 98 19.60 -1.84 -9.02
CA SER A 98 20.37 -1.78 -7.77
C SER A 98 19.60 -1.07 -6.64
N ALA A 99 18.75 -0.10 -6.97
CA ALA A 99 17.92 0.62 -6.00
C ALA A 99 16.71 -0.22 -5.54
N TYR A 100 16.16 -1.04 -6.44
CA TYR A 100 15.04 -1.95 -6.16
C TYR A 100 15.41 -3.38 -6.60
N PRO A 101 16.20 -4.12 -5.81
CA PRO A 101 16.75 -5.42 -6.18
C PRO A 101 15.73 -6.55 -6.01
N MET A 102 14.66 -6.50 -6.78
CA MET A 102 13.56 -7.46 -6.78
C MET A 102 13.27 -7.86 -8.22
N ASN A 103 13.26 -9.17 -8.52
CA ASN A 103 12.81 -9.68 -9.82
C ASN A 103 11.28 -9.91 -9.83
N PHE A 104 10.70 -10.19 -11.00
CA PHE A 104 9.24 -10.29 -11.12
C PHE A 104 8.65 -11.40 -10.25
N SER A 105 9.28 -12.58 -10.22
CA SER A 105 8.82 -13.70 -9.38
C SER A 105 8.82 -13.32 -7.89
N GLN A 106 9.91 -12.72 -7.40
CA GLN A 106 10.00 -12.20 -6.04
C GLN A 106 8.95 -11.12 -5.75
N PHE A 107 8.68 -10.25 -6.73
CA PHE A 107 7.62 -9.27 -6.62
C PHE A 107 6.27 -9.93 -6.37
N THR A 108 5.88 -10.94 -7.17
CA THR A 108 4.55 -11.59 -7.02
C THR A 108 4.34 -12.26 -5.66
N GLN A 109 5.42 -12.68 -5.00
CA GLN A 109 5.41 -13.38 -3.72
C GLN A 109 5.69 -12.48 -2.51
N SER A 110 5.98 -11.19 -2.73
CA SER A 110 6.40 -10.29 -1.66
C SER A 110 5.28 -9.97 -0.69
N THR A 111 5.59 -9.93 0.60
CA THR A 111 4.70 -9.45 1.67
C THR A 111 5.08 -8.06 2.17
N SER A 112 5.99 -7.36 1.48
CA SER A 112 6.30 -5.96 1.76
C SER A 112 5.05 -5.08 1.60
N THR A 113 5.09 -3.84 2.11
CA THR A 113 3.90 -2.97 2.06
C THR A 113 3.45 -2.73 0.61
N PRO A 114 2.13 -2.62 0.35
CA PRO A 114 1.60 -2.23 -0.96
C PRO A 114 2.29 -0.98 -1.51
N THR A 115 2.56 -0.01 -0.63
CA THR A 115 3.28 1.20 -1.04
C THR A 115 4.67 0.90 -1.59
N TYR A 116 5.50 0.15 -0.86
CA TYR A 116 6.85 -0.18 -1.34
C TYR A 116 6.78 -0.99 -2.63
N LEU A 117 5.80 -1.90 -2.76
CA LEU A 117 5.61 -2.67 -3.98
C LEU A 117 5.14 -1.79 -5.14
N ALA A 118 4.39 -0.71 -4.90
CA ALA A 118 4.12 0.29 -5.92
C ALA A 118 5.41 1.01 -6.38
N GLU A 119 6.33 1.32 -5.46
CA GLU A 119 7.66 1.88 -5.80
C GLU A 119 8.52 0.89 -6.59
N VAL A 120 8.50 -0.39 -6.22
CA VAL A 120 9.20 -1.44 -6.99
C VAL A 120 8.61 -1.51 -8.39
N PHE A 121 7.28 -1.53 -8.53
CA PHE A 121 6.62 -1.68 -9.82
C PHE A 121 6.88 -0.47 -10.74
N ILE A 122 6.81 0.77 -10.23
CA ILE A 122 7.13 1.95 -11.07
C ILE A 122 8.59 1.95 -11.53
N ASN A 123 9.53 1.49 -10.69
CA ASN A 123 10.96 1.50 -11.03
C ASN A 123 11.41 0.30 -11.86
N ASN A 124 10.79 -0.86 -11.67
CA ASN A 124 11.24 -2.10 -12.30
C ASN A 124 10.34 -2.53 -13.46
N TYR A 125 9.06 -2.12 -13.53
CA TYR A 125 8.13 -2.47 -14.60
C TYR A 125 7.73 -1.28 -15.48
N GLU A 126 7.19 -0.19 -14.91
CA GLU A 126 6.66 0.93 -15.70
C GLU A 126 7.78 1.79 -16.30
N ARG A 127 8.75 2.17 -15.47
CA ARG A 127 9.90 3.02 -15.81
C ARG A 127 9.51 4.31 -16.57
N PRO A 128 8.53 5.11 -16.09
CA PRO A 128 8.22 6.39 -16.72
C PRO A 128 9.39 7.36 -16.58
N VAL A 129 9.38 8.43 -17.38
CA VAL A 129 10.41 9.50 -17.32
C VAL A 129 10.50 10.11 -15.92
N ASN A 130 9.36 10.43 -15.29
CA ASN A 130 9.31 10.87 -13.91
C ASN A 130 8.89 9.71 -12.99
N ARG A 131 9.83 9.18 -12.21
CA ARG A 131 9.58 8.07 -11.25
C ARG A 131 9.16 8.55 -9.87
N ASN A 132 9.24 9.85 -9.57
CA ASN A 132 8.82 10.41 -8.29
C ASN A 132 7.30 10.61 -8.28
N GLN A 133 6.55 9.53 -8.10
CA GLN A 133 5.08 9.50 -8.09
C GLN A 133 4.53 8.81 -6.84
N PRO A 134 4.73 9.40 -5.64
CA PRO A 134 4.37 8.77 -4.35
C PRO A 134 2.87 8.47 -4.22
N GLN A 135 2.03 9.17 -4.96
CA GLN A 135 0.58 8.96 -5.01
C GLN A 135 0.20 7.52 -5.41
N ARG A 136 1.03 6.83 -6.21
CA ARG A 136 0.81 5.43 -6.59
C ARG A 136 0.91 4.48 -5.41
N GLY A 137 1.79 4.80 -4.47
CA GLY A 137 1.87 4.12 -3.18
C GLY A 137 0.61 4.28 -2.34
N VAL A 138 0.11 5.52 -2.25
CA VAL A 138 -1.13 5.84 -1.53
C VAL A 138 -2.32 5.08 -2.13
N TRP A 139 -2.44 5.04 -3.45
CA TRP A 139 -3.49 4.26 -4.12
C TRP A 139 -3.33 2.75 -3.87
N ALA A 140 -2.10 2.24 -3.84
CA ALA A 140 -1.86 0.83 -3.52
C ALA A 140 -2.37 0.45 -2.12
N GLU A 141 -2.16 1.27 -1.10
CA GLU A 141 -2.70 1.02 0.25
C GLU A 141 -4.23 1.10 0.27
N GLN A 142 -4.82 2.04 -0.48
CA GLN A 142 -6.27 2.15 -0.61
C GLN A 142 -6.88 0.89 -1.25
N TRP A 143 -6.26 0.39 -2.32
CA TRP A 143 -6.68 -0.87 -2.95
C TRP A 143 -6.50 -2.06 -2.03
N TYR A 144 -5.42 -2.10 -1.26
CA TYR A 144 -5.20 -3.17 -0.30
C TYR A 144 -6.29 -3.20 0.77
N SER A 145 -6.58 -2.05 1.39
CA SER A 145 -7.64 -1.90 2.38
C SER A 145 -9.01 -2.32 1.81
N THR A 146 -9.30 -1.95 0.57
CA THR A 146 -10.59 -2.20 -0.09
C THR A 146 -10.76 -3.66 -0.53
N LEU A 147 -9.70 -4.31 -1.04
CA LEU A 147 -9.79 -5.60 -1.73
C LEU A 147 -9.32 -6.78 -0.88
N ALA A 148 -8.35 -6.58 0.00
CA ALA A 148 -7.76 -7.66 0.80
C ALA A 148 -8.41 -7.83 2.19
N GLY A 149 -9.37 -6.96 2.56
CA GLY A 149 -10.14 -7.08 3.80
C GLY A 149 -9.34 -6.82 5.08
N GLY A 150 -8.12 -6.28 4.98
CA GLY A 150 -7.28 -5.93 6.10
C GLY A 150 -6.80 -4.50 5.98
N THR A 151 -7.16 -3.66 6.95
CA THR A 151 -6.27 -2.56 7.34
C THR A 151 -5.03 -3.23 7.92
N THR A 152 -4.05 -3.64 7.11
CA THR A 152 -2.76 -4.03 7.68
C THR A 152 -2.14 -2.72 8.16
N PRO A 153 -2.06 -2.48 9.47
CA PRO A 153 -1.20 -1.41 9.94
C PRO A 153 0.22 -1.76 9.47
N PRO A 154 1.08 -0.79 9.14
CA PRO A 154 2.49 -1.08 8.93
C PRO A 154 3.00 -1.93 10.11
N PRO A 155 3.91 -2.91 9.90
CA PRO A 155 4.36 -3.78 10.98
C PRO A 155 4.82 -2.93 12.15
N SER A 156 4.21 -3.13 13.33
CA SER A 156 4.50 -2.34 14.52
C SER A 156 5.99 -2.41 14.85
N GLY A 157 6.67 -1.28 14.92
CA GLY A 157 8.11 -1.21 15.21
C GLY A 157 9.02 -1.21 13.98
N THR A 158 8.49 -1.01 12.78
CA THR A 158 9.32 -0.86 11.57
C THR A 158 10.11 0.45 11.62
N THR A 159 11.43 0.37 11.39
CA THR A 159 12.32 1.50 11.14
C THR A 159 12.77 1.56 9.68
N TYR A 160 13.07 2.75 9.18
CA TYR A 160 13.56 3.01 7.83
C TYR A 160 14.82 3.87 7.87
N THR A 161 15.87 3.44 7.17
CA THR A 161 17.09 4.23 7.01
C THR A 161 16.94 5.14 5.80
N VAL A 162 16.97 6.44 6.03
CA VAL A 162 16.89 7.49 5.01
C VAL A 162 17.98 7.28 3.96
N GLN A 163 17.58 7.27 2.70
CA GLN A 163 18.43 7.09 1.53
C GLN A 163 18.67 8.43 0.82
N ALA A 164 19.66 8.48 -0.07
CA ALA A 164 19.92 9.66 -0.87
C ALA A 164 18.70 9.98 -1.77
N GLY A 165 18.19 11.22 -1.66
CA GLY A 165 17.02 11.68 -2.40
C GLY A 165 15.69 11.54 -1.66
N ASP A 166 15.68 10.95 -0.47
CA ASP A 166 14.48 10.88 0.35
C ASP A 166 14.05 12.25 0.89
N THR A 167 12.75 12.40 1.06
CA THR A 167 12.12 13.51 1.80
C THR A 167 11.21 12.92 2.88
N LEU A 168 10.96 13.65 3.97
CA LEU A 168 10.08 13.12 5.03
C LEU A 168 8.65 12.88 4.51
N SER A 169 8.19 13.69 3.56
CA SER A 169 6.92 13.49 2.85
C SER A 169 6.91 12.27 1.93
N GLY A 170 8.00 12.03 1.19
CA GLY A 170 8.18 10.81 0.40
C GLY A 170 8.17 9.55 1.27
N ILE A 171 8.86 9.59 2.41
CA ILE A 171 8.87 8.50 3.39
C ILE A 171 7.49 8.33 4.04
N ALA A 172 6.80 9.42 4.39
CA ALA A 172 5.46 9.34 4.96
C ALA A 172 4.50 8.63 4.00
N ALA A 173 4.50 9.06 2.73
CA ALA A 173 3.75 8.39 1.68
C ALA A 173 4.17 6.92 1.56
N LYS A 174 5.48 6.63 1.57
CA LYS A 174 6.07 5.28 1.47
C LYS A 174 5.53 4.28 2.51
N PHE A 175 5.18 4.77 3.69
CA PHE A 175 4.70 3.94 4.79
C PHE A 175 3.21 4.12 5.08
N GLY A 176 2.49 4.85 4.22
CA GLY A 176 1.05 5.08 4.39
C GLY A 176 0.72 5.90 5.64
N VAL A 177 1.62 6.78 6.06
CA VAL A 177 1.49 7.62 7.26
C VAL A 177 1.60 9.09 6.90
N THR A 178 1.26 9.98 7.83
CA THR A 178 1.40 11.42 7.63
C THR A 178 2.79 11.90 8.03
N VAL A 179 3.23 13.02 7.45
CA VAL A 179 4.46 13.69 7.88
C VAL A 179 4.41 14.03 9.37
N ALA A 180 3.25 14.48 9.86
CA ALA A 180 3.03 14.77 11.27
C ALA A 180 3.26 13.54 12.17
N GLN A 181 2.77 12.37 11.77
CA GLN A 181 3.03 11.11 12.49
C GLN A 181 4.52 10.75 12.49
N LEU A 182 5.21 10.89 11.35
CA LEU A 182 6.67 10.66 11.31
C LEU A 182 7.43 11.65 12.19
N GLN A 183 7.03 12.91 12.20
CA GLN A 183 7.63 13.92 13.07
C GLN A 183 7.42 13.58 14.54
N GLU A 184 6.20 13.17 14.90
CA GLU A 184 5.85 12.76 16.27
C GLU A 184 6.67 11.55 16.72
N TRP A 185 6.72 10.47 15.92
CA TRP A 185 7.40 9.24 16.31
C TRP A 185 8.92 9.38 16.43
N ASN A 186 9.50 10.33 15.70
CA ASN A 186 10.96 10.53 15.59
C ASN A 186 11.47 11.80 16.26
N GLY A 187 10.59 12.64 16.81
CA GLY A 187 10.98 13.93 17.39
C GLY A 187 11.58 14.90 16.36
N ILE A 188 11.08 14.88 15.11
CA ILE A 188 11.60 15.74 14.04
C ILE A 188 10.88 17.09 14.05
N SER A 189 11.59 18.15 14.44
CA SER A 189 11.04 19.51 14.45
C SER A 189 10.95 20.14 13.06
N ASN A 190 11.92 19.84 12.18
CA ASN A 190 11.94 20.36 10.81
C ASN A 190 11.75 19.21 9.79
N PRO A 191 10.57 19.08 9.16
CA PRO A 191 10.28 17.98 8.24
C PRO A 191 11.10 18.04 6.93
N ASN A 192 11.72 19.19 6.64
CA ASN A 192 12.57 19.37 5.46
C ASN A 192 14.04 19.02 5.74
N LEU A 193 14.39 18.61 6.96
CA LEU A 193 15.74 18.30 7.36
C LEU A 193 15.83 16.86 7.89
N ILE A 194 16.08 15.94 6.97
CA ILE A 194 16.46 14.56 7.27
C ILE A 194 17.82 14.26 6.62
N TYR A 195 18.58 13.34 7.20
CA TYR A 195 19.94 13.03 6.76
C TYR A 195 20.02 11.62 6.19
N VAL A 196 20.75 11.43 5.10
CA VAL A 196 21.06 10.08 4.59
C VAL A 196 21.73 9.26 5.70
N GLY A 197 21.25 8.04 5.91
CA GLY A 197 21.67 7.17 7.00
C GLY A 197 20.88 7.35 8.30
N GLN A 198 20.01 8.37 8.41
CA GLN A 198 19.14 8.55 9.58
C GLN A 198 18.12 7.43 9.67
N VAL A 199 17.97 6.81 10.84
CA VAL A 199 16.97 5.76 11.07
C VAL A 199 15.69 6.39 11.63
N LEU A 200 14.58 6.23 10.92
CA LEU A 200 13.26 6.73 11.27
C LEU A 200 12.33 5.61 11.68
N LYS A 201 11.59 5.75 12.78
CA LYS A 201 10.37 4.99 13.07
C LYS A 201 9.31 5.39 12.04
N VAL A 202 8.84 4.42 11.27
CA VAL A 202 7.89 4.66 10.16
C VAL A 202 6.56 3.94 10.34
N SER A 203 6.39 3.37 11.52
CA SER A 203 5.11 2.89 12.03
C SER A 203 4.93 3.51 13.40
N ALA A 204 3.69 3.50 13.89
CA ALA A 204 3.47 3.63 15.32
C ALA A 204 4.25 2.49 15.97
N GLY A 205 5.42 2.81 16.52
CA GLY A 205 6.04 1.92 17.48
C GLY A 205 5.00 1.68 18.57
N SER A 206 4.98 0.48 19.13
CA SER A 206 4.49 0.29 20.49
C SER A 206 5.36 1.14 21.40
N SER A 207 5.18 2.46 21.37
CA SER A 207 5.79 3.40 22.28
C SER A 207 5.10 3.12 23.60
N GLY A 208 5.62 2.13 24.30
CA GLY A 208 5.20 1.66 25.60
C GLY A 208 5.50 2.70 26.67
N GLY A 209 4.86 3.86 26.58
CA GLY A 209 4.26 4.43 27.76
C GLY A 209 2.93 3.72 27.91
N THR A 210 2.88 2.64 28.71
CA THR A 210 1.58 2.10 29.13
C THR A 210 0.89 3.24 29.85
N THR A 211 -0.01 3.91 29.16
CA THR A 211 -0.81 4.96 29.79
C THR A 211 -1.84 4.22 30.61
N THR A 212 -1.85 4.47 31.91
CA THR A 212 -2.84 3.88 32.79
C THR A 212 -3.89 4.91 33.19
N TYR A 213 -5.10 4.44 33.40
CA TYR A 213 -6.22 5.24 33.86
C TYR A 213 -6.86 4.55 35.06
N THR A 214 -7.06 5.30 36.15
CA THR A 214 -7.78 4.80 37.32
C THR A 214 -9.26 5.11 37.15
N VAL A 215 -10.09 4.07 37.10
CA VAL A 215 -11.55 4.16 36.93
C VAL A 215 -12.14 5.02 38.06
N GLN A 216 -12.93 6.02 37.67
CA GLN A 216 -13.62 6.95 38.57
C GLN A 216 -15.10 6.59 38.69
N SER A 217 -15.78 7.14 39.70
CA SER A 217 -17.22 6.93 39.86
C SER A 217 -17.99 7.46 38.64
N GLY A 218 -18.83 6.62 38.05
CA GLY A 218 -19.62 6.94 36.86
C GLY A 218 -18.93 6.62 35.53
N ASP A 219 -17.69 6.13 35.54
CA ASP A 219 -17.03 5.69 34.31
C ASP A 219 -17.68 4.44 33.72
N THR A 220 -17.63 4.36 32.40
CA THR A 220 -17.95 3.16 31.62
C THR A 220 -16.78 2.82 30.71
N LEU A 221 -16.62 1.54 30.36
CA LEU A 221 -15.52 1.12 29.49
C LEU A 221 -15.59 1.79 28.11
N SER A 222 -16.80 2.07 27.60
CA SER A 222 -17.04 2.84 26.38
C SER A 222 -16.67 4.32 26.51
N GLY A 223 -17.02 4.96 27.62
CA GLY A 223 -16.64 6.35 27.90
C GLY A 223 -15.12 6.52 28.02
N ILE A 224 -14.45 5.58 28.71
CA ILE A 224 -12.99 5.55 28.82
C ILE A 224 -12.36 5.31 27.44
N ALA A 225 -12.86 4.34 26.67
CA ALA A 225 -12.35 4.07 25.32
C ALA A 225 -12.43 5.32 24.42
N ALA A 226 -13.57 6.01 24.43
CA ALA A 226 -13.75 7.27 23.69
C ALA A 226 -12.78 8.37 24.16
N LYS A 227 -12.62 8.53 25.48
CA LYS A 227 -11.71 9.51 26.10
C LYS A 227 -10.25 9.33 25.66
N PHE A 228 -9.82 8.08 25.44
CA PHE A 228 -8.45 7.77 25.04
C PHE A 228 -8.30 7.44 23.55
N GLY A 229 -9.34 7.61 22.75
CA GLY A 229 -9.30 7.37 21.30
C GLY A 229 -9.03 5.92 20.93
N THR A 230 -9.56 4.98 21.72
CA THR A 230 -9.49 3.53 21.47
C THR A 230 -10.89 2.93 21.41
N THR A 231 -11.00 1.62 21.21
CA THR A 231 -12.28 0.88 21.21
C THR A 231 -12.44 0.06 22.49
N VAL A 232 -13.70 -0.25 22.85
CA VAL A 232 -14.00 -1.13 23.98
C VAL A 232 -13.30 -2.49 23.82
N ALA A 233 -13.31 -3.05 22.61
CA ALA A 233 -12.67 -4.33 22.31
C ALA A 233 -11.15 -4.30 22.54
N GLN A 234 -10.46 -3.24 22.12
CA GLN A 234 -9.03 -3.06 22.37
C GLN A 234 -8.75 -2.86 23.86
N LEU A 235 -9.56 -2.07 24.55
CA LEU A 235 -9.43 -1.81 25.97
C LEU A 235 -9.66 -3.09 26.80
N GLN A 236 -10.59 -3.95 26.40
CA GLN A 236 -10.78 -5.29 26.99
C GLN A 236 -9.57 -6.19 26.75
N ALA A 237 -9.05 -6.22 25.52
CA ALA A 237 -7.89 -7.04 25.17
C ALA A 237 -6.64 -6.65 25.95
N TRP A 238 -6.38 -5.37 26.16
CA TRP A 238 -5.21 -4.89 26.92
C TRP A 238 -5.28 -5.21 28.42
N ASN A 239 -6.48 -5.34 28.97
CA ASN A 239 -6.72 -5.47 30.41
C ASN A 239 -7.31 -6.83 30.83
N GLY A 240 -7.51 -7.75 29.89
CA GLY A 240 -8.13 -9.05 30.17
C GLY A 240 -9.56 -8.97 30.69
N ILE A 241 -10.34 -7.95 30.28
CA ILE A 241 -11.71 -7.74 30.76
C ILE A 241 -12.68 -8.56 29.92
N SER A 242 -13.27 -9.61 30.50
CA SER A 242 -14.26 -10.45 29.81
C SER A 242 -15.65 -9.80 29.71
N ASN A 243 -16.05 -9.02 30.72
CA ASN A 243 -17.34 -8.32 30.74
C ASN A 243 -17.12 -6.79 30.68
N PRO A 244 -17.42 -6.13 29.55
CA PRO A 244 -17.17 -4.69 29.38
C PRO A 244 -18.03 -3.79 30.27
N ASN A 245 -19.10 -4.34 30.85
CA ASN A 245 -19.99 -3.62 31.76
C ASN A 245 -19.56 -3.75 33.24
N LEU A 246 -18.47 -4.48 33.52
CA LEU A 246 -18.00 -4.73 34.88
C LEU A 246 -16.57 -4.20 35.05
N ILE A 247 -16.49 -2.91 35.39
CA ILE A 247 -15.28 -2.24 35.87
C ILE A 247 -15.53 -1.66 37.27
N TYR A 248 -14.49 -1.59 38.09
CA TYR A 248 -14.59 -1.13 39.48
C TYR A 248 -13.92 0.22 39.65
N VAL A 249 -14.52 1.11 40.44
CA VAL A 249 -13.87 2.37 40.84
C VAL A 249 -12.55 2.05 41.54
N GLY A 250 -11.48 2.75 41.15
CA GLY A 250 -10.12 2.49 41.61
C GLY A 250 -9.36 1.45 40.79
N GLN A 251 -10.00 0.74 39.86
CA GLN A 251 -9.34 -0.19 38.94
C GLN A 251 -8.40 0.57 38.00
N VAL A 252 -7.16 0.11 37.87
CA VAL A 252 -6.18 0.69 36.96
C VAL A 252 -6.25 -0.05 35.62
N LEU A 253 -6.56 0.67 34.55
CA LEU A 253 -6.67 0.16 33.19
C LEU A 253 -5.52 0.68 32.32
N ARG A 254 -4.90 -0.20 31.54
CA ARG A 254 -4.03 0.14 30.40
C ARG A 254 -4.91 0.72 29.29
N VAL A 255 -4.69 1.96 28.90
CA VAL A 255 -5.52 2.68 27.91
C VAL A 255 -4.78 3.05 26.62
N ARG A 256 -3.45 2.89 26.57
CA ARG A 256 -2.59 2.96 25.37
C ARG A 256 -1.31 2.17 25.62
#